data_AF-A0A3M7PF49-F1
#
_entry.id   AF-A0A3M7PF49-F1
#
_cell.length_a   1.000
_cell.length_b   1.000
_cell.length_c   1.000
_cell.angle_alpha   90.00
_cell.angle_beta   90.00
_cell.angle_gamma   90.00
#
_symmetry.space_group_name_H-M   'P 1'
#
loop_
_entity.id
_entity.type
_entity.pdbx_description
1 polymer ?
#
loop_
_entity_poly.entity_id
_entity_poly.type
_entity_poly.pdbx_seq_one_letter_code
_entity_poly.pdbx_strand_id
1 'polypeptide(L)'
;MNMLIDSGETSSYIIPDRLPKDMANQLQQFLNNDGQVDGWYLKRADLTIRSARKTEKIKCATRQVKLRINEWVGNHEFIFANLVEEEKTYPKIDEVDK
;
A
#
# COMPACT_ATOMS: atom_id res chain seq x y z
N MET A 1 -21.27 -10.65 28.88
CA MET A 1 -20.82 -11.25 27.60
C MET A 1 -20.04 -10.16 26.88
N ASN A 2 -18.71 -10.14 27.02
CA ASN A 2 -17.89 -9.10 26.42
C ASN A 2 -17.54 -9.56 25.01
N MET A 3 -18.32 -9.11 24.02
CA MET A 3 -17.86 -9.19 22.63
C MET A 3 -16.52 -8.46 22.54
N LEU A 4 -15.52 -9.11 21.97
CA LEU A 4 -14.30 -8.47 21.53
C LEU A 4 -14.73 -7.33 20.60
N ILE A 5 -14.58 -6.09 21.06
CA ILE A 5 -14.70 -4.92 20.19
C ILE A 5 -13.46 -4.97 19.33
N ASP A 6 -13.60 -5.54 18.14
CA ASP A 6 -12.64 -5.37 17.07
C ASP A 6 -12.46 -3.86 16.89
N SER A 7 -11.24 -3.35 17.09
CA SER A 7 -10.96 -1.92 17.01
C SER A 7 -11.19 -1.37 15.59
N GLY A 8 -11.45 -2.25 14.61
CA GLY A 8 -11.94 -1.89 13.28
C GLY A 8 -10.92 -1.11 12.45
N GLU A 9 -9.68 -0.99 12.93
CA GLU A 9 -8.57 -0.39 12.19
C GLU A 9 -8.21 -1.35 11.06
N THR A 10 -8.83 -1.07 9.93
CA THR A 10 -8.63 -1.75 8.67
C THR A 10 -7.73 -0.88 7.82
N SER A 11 -6.80 -1.51 7.10
CA SER A 11 -5.96 -0.82 6.14
C SER A 11 -6.16 -1.40 4.74
N SER A 12 -6.16 -0.52 3.75
CA SER A 12 -6.23 -0.90 2.34
C SER A 12 -4.93 -0.54 1.65
N TYR A 13 -4.36 -1.53 0.97
CA TYR A 13 -3.19 -1.36 0.12
C TYR A 13 -3.61 -0.98 -1.28
N ILE A 14 -3.07 0.13 -1.78
CA ILE A 14 -3.32 0.62 -3.13
C ILE A 14 -1.98 0.67 -3.85
N ILE A 15 -1.93 0.09 -5.05
CA ILE A 15 -0.79 0.17 -5.96
C ILE A 15 -0.90 1.51 -6.70
N PRO A 16 0.03 2.47 -6.49
CA PRO A 16 0.06 3.77 -7.17
C PRO A 16 -0.19 3.70 -8.68
N ASP A 17 0.42 2.74 -9.36
CA ASP A 17 0.37 2.63 -10.83
C ASP A 17 -1.02 2.24 -11.37
N ARG A 18 -1.93 1.79 -10.49
CA ARG A 18 -3.33 1.50 -10.84
C ARG A 18 -4.26 2.69 -10.63
N LEU A 19 -3.77 3.80 -10.09
CA LEU A 19 -4.54 5.03 -9.98
C LEU A 19 -4.66 5.72 -11.35
N PRO A 20 -5.66 6.60 -11.52
CA PRO A 20 -5.68 7.52 -12.66
C PRO A 20 -4.33 8.24 -12.80
N LYS A 21 -3.89 8.43 -14.05
CA LYS A 21 -2.52 8.91 -14.36
C LYS A 21 -2.14 10.19 -13.62
N ASP A 22 -3.07 11.14 -13.51
CA ASP A 22 -2.83 12.41 -12.82
C ASP A 22 -2.63 12.22 -11.31
N MET A 23 -3.42 11.33 -10.70
CA MET A 23 -3.29 10.96 -9.29
C MET A 23 -1.98 10.23 -9.01
N ALA A 24 -1.59 9.29 -9.89
CA ALA A 24 -0.32 8.59 -9.78
C ALA A 24 0.87 9.55 -9.87
N ASN A 25 0.82 10.52 -10.80
CA ASN A 25 1.86 11.54 -10.95
C ASN A 25 1.97 12.45 -9.71
N GLN A 26 0.83 12.92 -9.18
CA GLN A 26 0.80 13.74 -7.96
C GLN A 26 1.38 12.97 -6.76
N LEU A 27 1.03 11.69 -6.63
CA LEU A 27 1.55 10.83 -5.58
C LEU A 27 3.06 10.59 -5.71
N GLN A 28 3.56 10.36 -6.93
CA GLN A 28 5.00 10.24 -7.17
C GLN A 28 5.74 11.54 -6.84
N GLN A 29 5.20 12.70 -7.23
CA GLN A 29 5.77 14.00 -6.85
C GLN A 29 5.81 14.15 -5.32
N PHE A 30 4.72 13.79 -4.63
CA PHE A 30 4.66 13.78 -3.17
C PHE A 30 5.71 12.87 -2.55
N LEU A 31 6.02 11.71 -3.13
CA LEU A 31 7.03 10.78 -2.61
C LEU A 31 8.47 11.22 -2.91
N ASN A 32 8.69 12.00 -3.97
CA ASN A 32 10.03 12.40 -4.42
C ASN A 32 10.48 13.79 -3.92
N ASN A 33 9.59 14.79 -3.84
CA ASN A 33 10.00 16.21 -3.76
C ASN A 33 9.61 16.95 -2.46
N ASP A 34 9.16 16.26 -1.42
CA ASP A 34 8.66 16.79 -0.13
C ASP A 34 7.51 17.81 -0.21
N GLY A 35 6.99 18.07 -1.41
CA GLY A 35 5.80 18.92 -1.63
C GLY A 35 4.52 18.16 -1.31
N GLN A 36 3.66 18.75 -0.45
CA GLN A 36 2.32 18.23 -0.22
C GLN A 36 1.43 18.40 -1.45
N VAL A 37 0.64 17.36 -1.77
CA VAL A 37 -0.47 17.47 -2.71
C VAL A 37 -1.65 18.07 -1.97
N ASP A 38 -2.12 19.23 -2.43
CA ASP A 38 -3.19 19.97 -1.77
C ASP A 38 -4.48 19.13 -1.69
N GLY A 39 -5.15 19.18 -0.55
CA GLY A 39 -6.37 18.40 -0.26
C GLY A 39 -6.17 16.91 0.07
N TRP A 40 -4.97 16.35 -0.11
CA TRP A 40 -4.74 14.91 0.11
C TRP A 40 -4.27 14.57 1.53
N TYR A 41 -3.68 15.51 2.28
CA TYR A 41 -3.25 15.31 3.67
C TYR A 41 -2.47 13.99 3.91
N LEU A 42 -1.63 13.62 2.95
CA LEU A 42 -0.82 12.40 3.00
C LEU A 42 0.33 12.55 4.00
N LYS A 43 0.71 11.44 4.62
CA LYS A 43 1.95 11.30 5.38
C LYS A 43 2.90 10.37 4.63
N ARG A 44 4.19 10.69 4.63
CA ARG A 44 5.21 9.74 4.19
C ARG A 44 5.48 8.76 5.32
N ALA A 45 5.60 7.49 4.98
CA ALA A 45 5.99 6.45 5.91
C ALA A 45 6.94 5.47 5.22
N ASP A 46 7.74 4.77 6.01
CA ASP A 46 8.51 3.63 5.53
C ASP A 46 7.81 2.35 5.97
N LEU A 47 7.35 1.56 5.02
CA LEU A 47 6.77 0.25 5.29
C LEU A 47 7.88 -0.80 5.22
N THR A 48 8.03 -1.58 6.29
CA THR A 48 8.93 -2.76 6.26
C THR A 48 8.13 -3.96 5.80
N ILE A 49 8.43 -4.46 4.60
CA ILE A 49 7.82 -5.67 4.06
C ILE A 49 8.75 -6.84 4.33
N ARG A 50 8.20 -7.89 4.91
CA ARG A 50 8.88 -9.16 5.14
C ARG A 50 8.21 -10.23 4.31
N SER A 51 8.96 -10.79 3.36
CA SER A 51 8.62 -12.05 2.71
C SER A 51 9.46 -13.18 3.31
N ALA A 52 9.15 -14.42 2.94
CA ALA A 52 9.96 -15.58 3.33
C ALA A 52 11.42 -15.51 2.83
N ARG A 53 11.72 -14.65 1.84
CA ARG A 53 13.03 -14.58 1.18
C ARG A 53 13.80 -13.29 1.47
N LYS A 54 13.10 -12.20 1.78
CA LYS A 54 13.70 -10.87 1.87
C LYS A 54 12.89 -9.98 2.81
N THR A 55 13.62 -9.15 3.56
CA THR A 55 13.06 -7.99 4.26
C THR A 55 13.53 -6.74 3.53
N GLU A 56 12.60 -5.88 3.16
CA GLU A 56 12.93 -4.59 2.56
C GLU A 56 12.08 -3.47 3.15
N LYS A 57 12.63 -2.26 3.13
CA LYS A 57 11.90 -1.04 3.48
C LYS A 57 11.53 -0.33 2.20
N ILE A 58 10.24 -0.09 2.02
CA ILE A 58 9.74 0.69 0.90
C ILE A 58 9.20 2.03 1.41
N LYS A 59 9.41 3.09 0.63
CA LYS A 59 8.76 4.38 0.87
C LYS A 59 7.31 4.29 0.42
N CYS A 60 6.39 4.71 1.26
CA CYS A 60 4.97 4.74 0.96
C CYS A 60 4.34 6.06 1.42
N ALA A 61 3.12 6.31 0.93
CA ALA A 61 2.28 7.38 1.45
C ALA A 61 1.09 6.78 2.18
N THR A 62 0.71 7.35 3.31
CA THR A 62 -0.44 6.90 4.09
C THR A 62 -1.43 8.03 4.36
N ARG A 63 -2.70 7.67 4.50
CA ARG A 63 -3.75 8.58 4.97
C ARG A 63 -4.72 7.82 5.85
N GLN A 64 -4.99 8.38 7.02
CA GLN A 64 -6.09 7.93 7.87
C GLN A 64 -7.33 8.76 7.56
N VAL A 65 -8.44 8.06 7.32
CA VAL A 65 -9.74 8.66 7.05
C VAL A 65 -10.75 8.06 8.02
N LYS A 66 -11.56 8.91 8.64
CA LYS A 66 -12.70 8.48 9.44
C LYS A 66 -13.88 8.21 8.51
N LEU A 67 -14.28 6.95 8.40
CA LEU A 67 -15.41 6.52 7.59
C LEU A 67 -16.66 6.44 8.45
N ARG A 68 -17.80 6.87 7.89
CA ARG A 68 -19.12 6.70 8.47
C ARG A 68 -20.00 5.97 7.47
N ILE A 69 -20.47 4.78 7.84
CA ILE A 69 -21.37 3.97 7.04
C ILE A 69 -22.56 3.62 7.94
N ASN A 70 -23.71 4.24 7.67
CA ASN A 70 -24.89 4.17 8.55
C ASN A 70 -24.55 4.60 9.99
N GLU A 71 -24.80 3.72 10.97
CA GLU A 71 -24.49 3.94 12.39
C GLU A 71 -23.04 3.56 12.74
N TRP A 72 -22.30 2.95 11.82
CA TRP A 72 -20.92 2.55 12.04
C TRP A 72 -19.95 3.69 11.74
N VAL A 73 -19.00 3.91 12.65
CA VAL A 73 -17.94 4.90 12.52
C VAL A 73 -16.61 4.22 12.85
N GLY A 74 -15.66 4.28 11.93
CA GLY A 74 -14.34 3.68 12.10
C GLY A 74 -13.24 4.49 11.43
N ASN A 75 -12.01 4.31 11.91
CA ASN A 75 -10.83 4.84 11.24
C ASN A 75 -10.33 3.80 10.25
N HIS A 76 -10.03 4.24 9.03
CA HIS A 76 -9.46 3.41 7.98
C HIS A 76 -8.17 4.03 7.46
N GLU A 77 -7.14 3.22 7.27
CA GLU A 77 -5.86 3.66 6.75
C GLU A 77 -5.67 3.24 5.29
N PHE A 78 -5.44 4.20 4.41
CA PHE A 78 -5.02 3.93 3.05
C PHE A 78 -3.50 3.97 2.96
N ILE A 79 -2.90 2.91 2.42
CA ILE A 79 -1.46 2.76 2.25
C ILE A 79 -1.17 2.66 0.74
N PHE A 80 -0.50 3.66 0.20
CA PHE A 80 -0.09 3.70 -1.20
C PHE A 80 1.35 3.23 -1.34
N ALA A 81 1.53 2.03 -1.87
CA ALA A 81 2.82 1.34 -1.92
C ALA A 81 2.98 0.56 -3.22
N ASN A 82 4.14 0.70 -3.86
CA ASN A 82 4.53 -0.19 -4.95
C ASN A 82 5.11 -1.48 -4.37
N LEU A 83 4.25 -2.49 -4.26
CA LEU A 83 4.62 -3.85 -3.90
C LEU A 83 5.06 -4.56 -5.17
N VAL A 84 6.37 -4.61 -5.43
CA VAL A 84 6.89 -5.39 -6.56
C VAL A 84 7.03 -6.84 -6.10
N GLU A 85 6.13 -7.73 -6.52
CA GLU A 85 6.45 -9.15 -6.51
C GLU A 85 7.43 -9.39 -7.67
N GLU A 86 8.66 -9.81 -7.36
CA GLU A 86 9.57 -10.33 -8.40
C GLU A 86 8.89 -11.54 -9.07
N GLU A 87 8.43 -11.37 -10.32
CA GLU A 87 7.96 -12.49 -11.13
C GLU A 87 9.09 -13.51 -11.27
N LYS A 88 8.85 -14.73 -10.79
CA LYS A 88 9.79 -15.83 -10.96
C LYS A 88 9.88 -16.18 -12.44
N THR A 89 10.97 -15.80 -13.11
CA THR A 89 11.44 -16.55 -14.28
C THR A 89 12.02 -17.87 -13.77
N TYR A 90 11.20 -18.92 -13.77
CA TYR A 90 11.73 -20.27 -13.62
C TYR A 90 12.54 -20.58 -14.89
N PRO A 91 13.78 -21.11 -14.78
CA PRO A 91 14.44 -21.66 -15.95
C PRO A 91 13.54 -22.74 -16.53
N LYS A 92 13.25 -22.64 -17.84
CA LYS A 92 12.68 -23.77 -18.56
C LYS A 92 13.63 -24.94 -18.34
N ILE A 93 13.11 -26.01 -17.74
CA ILE A 93 13.85 -27.26 -17.67
C ILE A 93 13.86 -27.74 -19.12
N ASP A 94 14.93 -27.42 -19.85
CA ASP A 94 15.12 -27.99 -21.18
C ASP A 94 15.11 -29.51 -20.99
N GLU A 95 14.24 -30.16 -21.77
CA GLU A 95 14.02 -31.59 -21.77
C GLU A 95 15.38 -32.28 -21.85
N VAL A 96 15.76 -32.96 -20.76
CA VAL A 96 16.94 -33.82 -20.76
C VAL A 96 16.63 -34.95 -21.74
N ASP A 97 17.30 -34.91 -22.88
CA ASP A 97 17.22 -35.90 -23.95
C ASP A 97 17.27 -37.33 -23.37
N LYS A 98 16.30 -38.14 -23.80
CA LYS A 98 16.13 -39.56 -23.46
C LYS A 98 17.17 -40.44 -24.13
#